data_AF-A0A822GNS7-F1
#
_entry.id   AF-A0A822GNS7-F1
#
_cell.length_a   1.000
_cell.length_b   1.000
_cell.length_c   1.000
_cell.angle_alpha   90.00
_cell.angle_beta   90.00
_cell.angle_gamma   90.00
#
_symmetry.space_group_name_H-M   'P 1'
#
loop_
_entity.id
_entity.type
_entity.pdbx_description
1 polymer ?
#
loop_
_entity_poly.entity_id
_entity_poly.type
_entity_poly.pdbx_seq_one_letter_code
_entity_poly.pdbx_strand_id
1 'polypeptide(L)' 'LAIYYCVLRMKLYLLGREFTVYTDHCPLRDMQLRPSNNRRVDRISLIL' A
#
# COMPACT_ATOMS: atom_id res chain seq x y z
N LEU A 1 -6.70 -4.54 3.99
CA LEU A 1 -7.73 -4.14 3.00
C LEU A 1 -8.14 -2.68 3.12
N ALA A 2 -8.41 -2.15 4.31
CA ALA A 2 -8.85 -0.76 4.49
C ALA A 2 -7.93 0.26 3.80
N ILE A 3 -6.61 0.13 3.97
CA ILE A 3 -5.60 1.00 3.33
C ILE A 3 -5.70 0.96 1.81
N TYR A 4 -5.79 -0.24 1.23
CA TYR A 4 -5.94 -0.44 -0.20
C TYR A 4 -7.15 0.30 -0.76
N TYR A 5 -8.32 0.15 -0.13
CA TYR A 5 -9.53 0.86 -0.56
C TYR A 5 -9.45 2.37 -0.34
N CYS A 6 -8.80 2.81 0.73
CA CYS A 6 -8.56 4.23 0.99
C CYS A 6 -7.73 4.86 -0.15
N VAL A 7 -6.61 4.24 -0.51
CA VAL A 7 -5.75 4.73 -1.60
C VAL A 7 -6.46 4.68 -2.94
N LEU A 8 -7.20 3.61 -3.25
CA LEU A 8 -8.01 3.57 -4.47
C LEU A 8 -9.04 4.70 -4.54
N ARG A 9 -9.73 4.99 -3.44
CA ARG A 9 -10.70 6.08 -3.37
C ARG A 9 -10.04 7.45 -3.55
N MET A 10 -8.82 7.60 -3.07
CA MET A 10 -8.04 8.85 -3.16
C MET A 10 -7.17 8.93 -4.42
N LYS A 11 -7.23 7.97 -5.35
CA LYS A 11 -6.33 7.86 -6.51
C LYS A 11 -6.18 9.17 -7.29
N LEU A 12 -7.29 9.84 -7.61
CA LEU A 12 -7.26 11.10 -8.37
C LEU A 12 -6.58 12.24 -7.59
N TYR A 13 -6.71 12.24 -6.27
CA TYR A 13 -6.11 13.24 -5.40
C TYR A 13 -4.60 13.00 -5.21
N LEU A 14 -4.20 11.73 -5.12
CA LEU A 14 -2.81 11.32 -4.91
C LEU A 14 -1.98 11.27 -6.20
N LEU A 15 -2.62 11.24 -7.37
CA LEU A 15 -1.94 11.14 -8.65
C LEU A 15 -0.91 12.25 -8.83
N GLY A 16 0.35 11.87 -9.09
CA GLY A 16 1.46 12.79 -9.29
C GLY A 16 2.00 13.45 -8.02
N ARG A 17 1.54 13.03 -6.84
CA ARG A 17 2.02 13.52 -5.54
C ARG A 17 2.81 12.45 -4.80
N GLU A 18 3.85 12.87 -4.10
CA GLU A 18 4.50 12.05 -3.10
C GLU A 18 3.62 12.01 -1.84
N PHE A 19 3.38 10.82 -1.29
CA PHE A 19 2.59 10.63 -0.08
C PHE A 19 3.15 9.49 0.78
N THR A 20 2.81 9.51 2.07
CA THR A 20 3.22 8.49 3.03
C THR A 20 2.00 7.91 3.72
N VAL A 21 1.93 6.58 3.77
CA VAL A 21 0.87 5.85 4.50
C VAL A 21 1.43 5.34 5.81
N TYR A 22 0.97 5.93 6.93
CA TYR A 22 1.27 5.42 8.26
C TYR A 22 0.29 4.32 8.64
N THR A 23 0.79 3.13 8.95
CA THR A 23 -0.02 1.97 9.31
C THR A 23 0.68 1.09 10.33
N ASP A 24 -0.12 0.49 11.21
CA ASP A 24 0.24 -0.57 12.15
C ASP A 24 0.29 -1.97 11.51
N HIS A 25 -0.13 -2.10 10.24
CA HIS A 25 -0.16 -3.37 9.53
C HIS A 25 1.25 -3.75 9.03
N CYS A 26 2.02 -4.43 9.86
CA CYS A 26 3.42 -4.81 9.61
C CYS A 26 3.69 -5.36 8.19
N PRO A 27 2.86 -6.26 7.61
CA PRO A 27 3.14 -6.77 6.27
C PRO A 27 3.13 -5.71 5.17
N LEU A 28 2.35 -4.62 5.32
CA LEU A 28 2.34 -3.53 4.34
C LEU A 28 3.48 -2.55 4.58
N ARG A 29 3.80 -2.30 5.86
CA ARG A 29 4.93 -1.45 6.26
C ARG A 29 6.26 -2.02 5.77
N ASP A 30 6.44 -3.33 5.92
CA ASP A 30 7.72 -4.00 5.65
C ASP A 30 7.80 -4.49 4.18
N MET A 31 6.75 -4.25 3.38
CA MET A 31 6.58 -4.71 2.00
C MET A 31 7.64 -4.19 1.03
N GLN A 32 8.18 -2.99 1.29
CA GLN A 32 9.27 -2.42 0.49
C GLN A 32 10.65 -2.94 0.91
N LEU A 33 10.77 -3.46 2.13
CA LEU A 33 12.04 -3.94 2.68
C LEU A 33 12.26 -5.42 2.41
N ARG A 34 11.19 -6.22 2.36
CA ARG A 34 11.26 -7.68 2.20
C ARG A 34 10.11 -8.19 1.34
N PRO A 35 10.38 -9.13 0.41
CA PRO A 35 9.31 -9.81 -0.31
C PRO A 35 8.45 -10.58 0.70
N SER A 36 7.12 -10.50 0.53
CA SER A 36 6.20 -11.21 1.39
C SER A 36 5.90 -12.59 0.79
N ASN A 37 5.74 -13.62 1.62
CA ASN A 37 5.18 -14.90 1.14
C ASN A 37 3.65 -14.78 0.90
N ASN A 38 3.08 -13.59 1.05
CA ASN A 38 1.66 -13.34 0.97
C ASN A 38 1.33 -12.66 -0.36
N ARG A 39 0.90 -13.46 -1.34
CA ARG A 39 0.47 -12.98 -2.68
C ARG A 39 -0.52 -11.82 -2.66
N ARG A 40 -1.27 -11.63 -1.57
CA ARG A 40 -2.18 -10.49 -1.42
C ARG A 40 -1.43 -9.19 -1.15
N VAL A 41 -0.42 -9.23 -0.30
CA VAL A 41 0.44 -8.07 0.02
C VAL A 41 1.22 -7.68 -1.24
N ASP A 42 1.80 -8.65 -1.96
CA ASP A 42 2.51 -8.39 -3.22
C ASP A 42 1.60 -7.73 -4.27
N ARG A 43 0.33 -8.14 -4.38
CA ARG A 43 -0.61 -7.47 -5.29
C ARG A 43 -0.94 -6.03 -4.85
N ILE A 44 -0.98 -5.77 -3.56
CA ILE A 44 -1.22 -4.43 -3.03
C ILE A 44 0.03 -3.55 -3.24
N SER A 45 1.23 -4.12 -3.21
CA SER A 45 2.50 -3.43 -3.44
C SER A 45 2.66 -2.87 -4.85
N LEU A 46 1.94 -3.41 -5.83
CA LEU A 46 1.95 -2.89 -7.19
C LEU A 46 1.09 -1.63 -7.35
N ILE A 47 0.25 -1.33 -6.36
CA ILE A 47 -0.73 -0.24 -6.39
C ILE A 47 -0.33 0.89 -5.44
N LEU A 48 0.40 0.58 -4.38
CA LEU A 48 1.02 1.53 -3.43
C LEU A 48 2.42 1.92 -3.89
#